data_AF-A0AAE1E320-F1
#
_entry.id   AF-A0AAE1E320-F1
#
_cell.length_a   1.000
_cell.length_b   1.000
_cell.length_c   1.000
_cell.angle_alpha   90.00
_cell.angle_beta   90.00
_cell.angle_gamma   90.00
#
_symmetry.space_group_name_H-M   'P 1'
#
loop_
_entity.id
_entity.type
_entity.pdbx_description
1 polymer ?
#
loop_
_entity_poly.entity_id
_entity_poly.type
_entity_poly.pdbx_seq_one_letter_code
_entity_poly.pdbx_strand_id
1 'polypeptide(L)'
;MVGEFEDNRVARDDWPAFKPKTPFGQMPVLEVDGEMMGQTVAICNYLAREFGLYGKTALETFHVDEVVCLVNDFIMATVKVMYEKDEARK
;
A
#
# COMPACT_ATOMS: atom_id res chain seq x y z
N MET A 1 12.79 -9.53 -7.79
CA MET A 1 13.42 -8.25 -7.37
C MET A 1 14.25 -8.42 -6.08
N VAL A 2 15.30 -9.25 -6.03
CA VAL A 2 16.16 -9.32 -4.83
C VAL A 2 17.24 -8.25 -4.96
N GLY A 3 17.00 -7.05 -4.42
CA GLY A 3 17.91 -5.92 -4.61
C GLY A 3 17.64 -4.76 -3.65
N GLU A 4 18.61 -3.85 -3.58
CA GLU A 4 18.48 -2.56 -2.89
C GLU A 4 17.29 -1.77 -3.47
N PHE A 5 16.61 -1.00 -2.63
CA PHE A 5 15.55 -0.09 -3.04
C PHE A 5 15.88 1.32 -2.55
N GLU A 6 15.40 2.33 -3.26
CA GLU A 6 15.49 3.72 -2.83
C GLU A 6 14.26 4.08 -1.98
N ASP A 7 14.46 4.45 -0.71
CA ASP A 7 13.40 4.93 0.19
C ASP A 7 13.19 6.44 0.01
N ASN A 8 12.43 6.81 -1.03
CA ASN A 8 12.12 8.19 -1.36
C ASN A 8 11.05 8.78 -0.43
N ARG A 9 11.47 9.38 0.69
CA ARG A 9 10.58 10.03 1.68
C ARG A 9 10.25 11.47 1.28
N VAL A 10 9.15 11.64 0.54
CA VAL A 10 8.68 12.97 0.10
C VAL A 10 8.29 13.84 1.30
N ALA A 11 8.98 14.97 1.47
CA ALA A 11 8.64 15.94 2.51
C ALA A 11 7.27 16.57 2.24
N ARG A 12 6.61 17.04 3.31
CA ARG A 12 5.26 17.61 3.21
C ARG A 12 5.18 18.80 2.25
N ASP A 13 6.22 19.61 2.19
CA ASP A 13 6.30 20.80 1.34
C ASP A 13 6.55 20.44 -0.14
N ASP A 14 7.18 19.30 -0.41
CA ASP A 14 7.44 18.80 -1.76
C ASP A 14 6.25 18.00 -2.32
N TRP A 15 5.37 17.48 -1.44
CA TRP A 15 4.23 16.67 -1.82
C TRP A 15 3.31 17.32 -2.86
N PRO A 16 2.94 18.61 -2.78
CA PRO A 16 2.11 19.26 -3.80
C PRO A 16 2.70 19.19 -5.21
N ALA A 17 4.02 19.28 -5.34
CA ALA A 17 4.72 19.20 -6.63
C ALA A 17 4.89 17.74 -7.12
N PHE A 18 5.00 16.79 -6.20
CA PHE A 18 5.12 15.37 -6.52
C PHE A 18 3.77 14.70 -6.82
N LYS A 19 2.69 15.09 -6.14
CA LYS A 19 1.35 14.50 -6.27
C LYS A 19 0.84 14.30 -7.70
N PRO A 20 0.99 15.26 -8.64
CA PRO A 20 0.51 15.07 -10.01
C PRO A 20 1.28 13.99 -10.79
N LYS A 21 2.44 13.57 -10.29
CA LYS A 21 3.27 12.52 -10.89
C LYS A 21 2.87 11.12 -10.42
N THR A 22 2.02 11.00 -9.39
CA THR A 22 1.60 9.69 -8.87
C THR A 22 0.34 9.20 -9.58
N PRO A 23 0.13 7.87 -9.72
CA PRO A 23 -0.96 7.33 -10.54
C PRO A 23 -2.37 7.80 -10.12
N PHE A 24 -2.57 8.03 -8.82
CA PHE A 24 -3.87 8.37 -8.24
C PHE A 24 -3.83 9.64 -7.38
N GLY A 25 -2.77 10.44 -7.46
CA GLY A 25 -2.56 11.57 -6.55
C GLY A 25 -2.44 11.15 -5.08
N GLN A 26 -1.97 9.94 -4.83
CA GLN A 26 -1.78 9.33 -3.50
C GLN A 26 -0.39 8.69 -3.40
N MET A 27 0.02 8.37 -2.17
CA MET A 27 1.16 7.53 -1.83
C MET A 27 0.68 6.38 -0.92
N PRO A 28 1.39 5.23 -0.86
CA PRO A 28 2.69 4.94 -1.47
C PRO A 28 2.64 4.72 -2.99
N VAL A 29 3.82 4.79 -3.62
CA VAL A 29 4.08 4.41 -5.03
C VAL A 29 5.31 3.53 -5.06
N LEU A 30 5.26 2.44 -5.83
CA LEU A 30 6.42 1.63 -6.20
C LEU A 30 6.79 1.94 -7.65
N GLU A 31 8.06 2.24 -7.91
CA GLU A 31 8.59 2.42 -9.26
C GLU A 31 9.48 1.22 -9.63
N VAL A 32 9.16 0.53 -10.73
CA VAL A 32 9.98 -0.56 -11.28
C VAL A 32 10.17 -0.31 -12.76
N ASP A 33 11.42 -0.21 -13.21
CA ASP A 33 11.78 0.03 -14.62
C ASP A 33 11.05 1.26 -15.23
N GLY A 34 10.82 2.29 -14.41
CA GLY A 34 10.11 3.52 -14.79
C GLY A 34 8.57 3.43 -14.75
N GLU A 35 8.00 2.27 -14.41
CA GLU A 35 6.55 2.10 -14.22
C GLU A 35 6.14 2.42 -12.78
N MET A 36 5.24 3.39 -12.63
CA MET A 36 4.72 3.85 -11.34
C MET A 36 3.44 3.10 -10.95
N MET A 37 3.52 2.29 -9.90
CA MET A 37 2.42 1.48 -9.38
C MET A 37 1.90 2.05 -8.05
N GLY A 38 0.60 2.30 -7.96
CA GLY A 38 -0.07 2.76 -6.74
C GLY A 38 -0.86 1.65 -6.03
N GLN A 39 -1.50 2.02 -4.91
CA GLN A 39 -2.32 1.16 -4.02
C GLN A 39 -1.49 0.17 -3.19
N THR A 40 -1.47 0.38 -1.87
CA THR A 40 -0.66 -0.37 -0.90
C THR A 40 -0.82 -1.88 -1.03
N VAL A 41 -2.07 -2.40 -1.05
CA VAL A 41 -2.32 -3.85 -1.12
C VAL A 41 -1.90 -4.43 -2.47
N ALA A 42 -2.11 -3.70 -3.57
CA ALA A 42 -1.70 -4.15 -4.90
C ALA A 42 -0.17 -4.26 -5.01
N ILE A 43 0.55 -3.25 -4.51
CA ILE A 43 2.03 -3.23 -4.43
C ILE A 43 2.53 -4.41 -3.59
N CYS A 44 1.98 -4.61 -2.38
CA CYS A 44 2.36 -5.73 -1.52
C CYS A 44 2.13 -7.08 -2.21
N ASN A 45 0.99 -7.25 -2.87
CA ASN A 45 0.65 -8.51 -3.54
C ASN A 45 1.51 -8.74 -4.80
N TYR A 46 1.91 -7.69 -5.53
CA TYR A 46 2.88 -7.79 -6.63
C TYR A 46 4.23 -8.29 -6.11
N LEU A 47 4.77 -7.62 -5.08
CA LEU A 47 6.04 -8.01 -4.46
C LEU A 47 5.97 -9.43 -3.87
N ALA A 48 4.87 -9.79 -3.20
CA ALA A 48 4.69 -11.13 -2.65
C ALA A 48 4.75 -12.20 -3.75
N ARG A 49 4.18 -11.95 -4.94
CA ARG A 49 4.31 -12.87 -6.09
C ARG A 49 5.75 -12.94 -6.61
N GLU A 50 6.41 -11.80 -6.76
CA GLU A 50 7.81 -11.71 -7.20
C GLU A 50 8.79 -12.47 -6.27
N PHE A 51 8.46 -12.58 -4.98
CA PHE A 51 9.27 -13.28 -3.99
C PHE A 51 8.75 -14.67 -3.60
N GLY A 52 7.68 -15.17 -4.23
CA GLY A 52 7.11 -16.48 -3.91
C GLY A 52 6.46 -16.57 -2.52
N LEU A 53 5.97 -15.45 -1.99
CA LEU A 53 5.31 -15.29 -0.69
C LEU A 53 3.78 -15.27 -0.76
N TYR A 54 3.19 -15.58 -1.93
CA TYR A 54 1.75 -15.44 -2.19
C TYR A 54 1.02 -16.79 -2.37
N GLY A 55 1.57 -17.85 -1.78
CA GLY A 55 1.06 -19.22 -1.91
C GLY A 55 1.45 -19.90 -3.23
N LYS A 56 1.35 -21.23 -3.26
CA LYS A 56 1.64 -22.09 -4.42
C LYS A 56 0.38 -22.70 -5.02
N THR A 57 -0.73 -22.69 -4.28
CA THR A 57 -2.03 -23.19 -4.73
C THR A 57 -3.10 -22.11 -4.60
N ALA A 58 -4.20 -22.27 -5.32
CA ALA A 58 -5.32 -21.34 -5.24
C ALA A 58 -5.85 -21.18 -3.79
N LEU A 59 -5.85 -22.27 -3.02
CA LEU A 59 -6.29 -22.24 -1.61
C LEU A 59 -5.30 -21.49 -0.71
N GLU A 60 -4.00 -21.68 -0.90
CA GLU A 60 -2.98 -20.93 -0.16
C GLU A 60 -3.04 -19.43 -0.48
N THR A 61 -3.17 -19.08 -1.77
CA THR A 61 -3.36 -17.69 -2.20
C THR A 61 -4.63 -17.09 -1.59
N PHE A 62 -5.74 -17.85 -1.58
CA PHE A 62 -6.98 -17.40 -0.95
C PHE A 62 -6.78 -17.06 0.53
N HIS A 63 -6.07 -17.90 1.30
CA HIS A 63 -5.82 -17.61 2.71
C HIS A 63 -4.92 -16.39 2.94
N VAL A 64 -3.96 -16.13 2.03
CA VAL A 64 -3.19 -14.87 2.07
C VAL A 64 -4.12 -13.69 1.86
N ASP A 65 -4.97 -13.73 0.84
CA ASP A 65 -5.91 -12.64 0.54
C ASP A 65 -6.94 -12.45 1.64
N GLU A 66 -7.45 -13.53 2.23
CA GLU A 66 -8.41 -13.51 3.33
C GLU A 66 -7.85 -12.74 4.54
N VAL A 67 -6.61 -13.04 4.94
CA VAL A 67 -5.95 -12.34 6.05
C VAL A 67 -5.63 -10.90 5.70
N VAL A 68 -5.14 -10.62 4.48
CA VAL A 68 -4.86 -9.25 4.03
C VAL A 68 -6.13 -8.39 4.02
N CYS A 69 -7.25 -8.92 3.52
CA CYS A 69 -8.54 -8.23 3.53
C CYS A 69 -8.99 -7.92 4.96
N LEU A 70 -8.91 -8.90 5.85
CA LEU A 70 -9.28 -8.72 7.26
C LEU A 70 -8.44 -7.62 7.93
N VAL A 71 -7.12 -7.63 7.73
CA VAL A 71 -6.23 -6.59 8.26
C VAL A 71 -6.55 -5.22 7.67
N ASN A 72 -6.85 -5.14 6.37
CA ASN A 72 -7.24 -3.90 5.73
C ASN A 72 -8.55 -3.33 6.30
N ASP A 73 -9.54 -4.18 6.56
CA ASP A 73 -10.80 -3.76 7.21
C ASP A 73 -10.53 -3.19 8.61
N PHE A 74 -9.66 -3.82 9.39
CA PHE A 74 -9.24 -3.29 10.69
C PHE A 74 -8.52 -1.95 10.57
N ILE A 75 -7.54 -1.82 9.65
CA ILE A 75 -6.83 -0.56 9.41
C ILE A 75 -7.83 0.55 9.04
N MET A 76 -8.77 0.27 8.13
CA MET A 76 -9.77 1.25 7.72
C MET A 76 -10.71 1.64 8.87
N ALA A 77 -11.08 0.71 9.74
CA ALA A 77 -11.85 1.01 10.95
C ALA A 77 -11.05 1.89 11.92
N THR A 78 -9.77 1.56 12.16
CA THR A 78 -8.90 2.33 13.04
C THR A 78 -8.60 3.73 12.51
N VAL A 79 -8.36 3.88 11.20
CA VAL A 79 -8.13 5.19 10.55
C VAL A 79 -9.33 6.12 10.76
N LYS A 80 -10.57 5.61 10.68
CA LYS A 80 -11.77 6.43 10.95
C LYS A 80 -11.75 7.01 12.36
N VAL A 81 -11.35 6.22 13.36
CA VAL A 81 -11.25 6.67 14.76
C VAL A 81 -10.09 7.66 14.94
N MET A 82 -8.89 7.32 14.44
CA MET A 82 -7.69 8.14 14.61
C MET A 82 -7.81 9.53 13.98
N TYR A 83 -8.55 9.65 12.88
CA TYR A 83 -8.74 10.91 12.16
C TYR A 83 -10.12 11.54 12.39
N GLU A 84 -10.88 11.07 13.39
CA GLU A 84 -12.13 11.72 13.81
C GLU A 84 -11.82 13.13 14.36
N LYS A 85 -12.56 14.12 13.85
CA LYS A 85 -12.39 15.54 14.20
C LYS A 85 -13.47 16.01 15.18
N ASP A 86 -14.60 15.31 15.23
CA ASP A 86 -15.67 15.60 16.18
C ASP A 86 -15.30 15.06 17.58
N GLU A 87 -14.99 15.97 18.50
CA GLU A 87 -14.64 15.65 19.89
C GLU A 87 -15.75 14.86 20.62
N ALA A 88 -17.02 15.00 20.22
CA ALA A 88 -18.12 14.24 20.84
C ALA A 88 -18.20 12.78 20.35
N ARG A 89 -17.45 12.42 19.30
CA ARG A 89 -17.44 11.09 18.66
C ARG A 89 -16.07 10.40 18.73
N LYS A 90 -15.09 11.03 19.37
CA LYS A 90 -13.80 10.43 19.75
C LYS A 90 -13.94 9.45 20.91
#